data_AF-A0A3C0I207-F1
#
_entry.id   AF-A0A3C0I207-F1
#
_cell.length_a   1.000
_cell.length_b   1.000
_cell.length_c   1.000
_cell.angle_alpha   90.00
_cell.angle_beta   90.00
_cell.angle_gamma   90.00
#
_symmetry.space_group_name_H-M   'P 1'
#
loop_
_entity.id
_entity.type
_entity.pdbx_description
1 polymer ?
#
loop_
_entity_poly.entity_id
_entity_poly.type
_entity_poly.pdbx_seq_one_letter_code
_entity_poly.pdbx_strand_id
1 'polypeptide(L)' 'QDELELTENHWEVITFLREYYDEYQIAPAVRVLTKAIGKKLGPEKGNSKYLYELFPYGPAKQACRFAGLPKPTGCV' A
#
# COMPACT_ATOMS: atom_id res chain seq x y z
N GLN A 1 14.68 -3.92 -13.99
CA GLN A 1 13.49 -4.57 -13.40
C GLN A 1 13.58 -4.31 -11.90
N ASP A 2 12.53 -3.76 -11.27
CA ASP A 2 12.46 -3.77 -9.80
C ASP A 2 12.21 -5.23 -9.40
N GLU A 3 13.25 -5.97 -9.00
CA GLU A 3 13.20 -7.39 -8.55
C GLU A 3 12.59 -7.51 -7.14
N LEU A 4 11.45 -6.86 -6.91
CA LEU A 4 10.76 -6.96 -5.63
C LEU A 4 9.81 -8.15 -5.68
N GLU A 5 10.14 -9.23 -4.96
CA GLU A 5 9.28 -10.40 -4.83
C GLU A 5 8.00 -10.04 -4.07
N LEU A 6 6.90 -9.95 -4.82
CA LEU A 6 5.57 -9.68 -4.27
C LEU A 6 5.06 -10.93 -3.54
N THR A 7 5.37 -11.03 -2.25
CA THR A 7 4.79 -12.02 -1.35
C THR A 7 3.30 -11.74 -1.08
N GLU A 8 2.61 -12.67 -0.43
CA GLU A 8 1.18 -12.54 -0.05
C GLU A 8 0.90 -11.21 0.66
N ASN A 9 1.78 -10.81 1.57
CA ASN A 9 1.65 -9.55 2.30
C ASN A 9 1.66 -8.31 1.38
N HIS A 10 2.43 -8.33 0.29
CA HIS A 10 2.40 -7.26 -0.71
C HIS A 10 1.05 -7.26 -1.44
N TRP A 11 0.56 -8.45 -1.81
CA TRP A 11 -0.74 -8.61 -2.46
C TRP A 11 -1.90 -8.16 -1.59
N GLU A 12 -1.85 -8.34 -0.27
CA GLU A 12 -2.87 -7.83 0.66
C GLU A 12 -2.97 -6.30 0.56
N VAL A 13 -1.82 -5.60 0.54
CA VAL A 13 -1.75 -4.15 0.43
C VAL A 13 -2.19 -3.67 -0.96
N ILE A 14 -1.74 -4.34 -2.02
CA ILE A 14 -2.07 -4.03 -3.42
C ILE A 14 -3.57 -4.22 -3.68
N THR A 15 -4.13 -5.34 -3.23
CA THR A 15 -5.57 -5.65 -3.38
C THR A 15 -6.40 -4.65 -2.61
N PHE A 16 -6.01 -4.33 -1.37
CA PHE A 16 -6.67 -3.29 -0.58
C PHE A 16 -6.68 -1.94 -1.31
N LEU A 17 -5.57 -1.54 -1.92
CA LEU A 17 -5.49 -0.30 -2.69
C LEU A 17 -6.44 -0.32 -3.90
N ARG A 18 -6.57 -1.44 -4.59
CA ARG A 18 -7.50 -1.61 -5.71
C ARG A 18 -8.94 -1.50 -5.26
N GLU A 19 -9.33 -2.21 -4.20
CA GLU A 19 -10.69 -2.13 -3.64
C GLU A 19 -11.01 -0.72 -3.16
N TYR A 20 -10.06 -0.07 -2.47
CA TYR A 20 -10.24 1.30 -2.00
C TYR A 20 -10.38 2.28 -3.16
N TYR A 21 -9.58 2.12 -4.22
CA TYR A 21 -9.71 2.97 -5.40
C TYR A 21 -11.00 2.69 -6.16
N ASP A 22 -11.46 1.45 -6.24
CA ASP A 22 -12.73 1.11 -6.86
C ASP A 22 -13.89 1.81 -6.12
N GLU A 23 -13.89 1.75 -4.78
CA GLU A 23 -14.93 2.32 -3.93
C GLU A 23 -14.89 3.87 -3.85
N TYR A 24 -13.70 4.46 -3.69
CA TYR A 24 -13.54 5.91 -3.44
C TYR A 24 -12.99 6.69 -4.64
N GLN A 25 -12.56 6.03 -5.72
CA GLN A 25 -11.88 6.61 -6.89
C GLN A 25 -10.64 7.46 -6.52
N ILE A 26 -10.05 7.21 -5.35
CA ILE A 26 -8.93 7.98 -4.77
C ILE A 26 -7.90 7.01 -4.19
N ALA A 27 -6.62 7.26 -4.47
CA ALA A 27 -5.52 6.50 -3.87
C ALA A 27 -5.30 6.93 -2.41
N PRO A 28 -5.32 6.01 -1.43
CA PRO A 28 -5.14 6.37 -0.03
C PRO A 28 -3.69 6.75 0.27
N ALA A 29 -3.50 7.74 1.13
CA ALA A 29 -2.18 8.13 1.62
C ALA A 29 -1.59 7.07 2.56
N VAL A 30 -0.27 7.11 2.76
CA VAL A 30 0.45 6.12 3.61
C VAL A 30 -0.15 5.98 5.00
N ARG A 31 -0.60 7.08 5.63
CA ARG A 31 -1.23 7.06 6.96
C ARG A 31 -2.53 6.27 6.99
N VAL A 32 -3.34 6.39 5.93
CA VAL A 32 -4.61 5.66 5.81
C VAL A 32 -4.31 4.18 5.56
N LEU A 33 -3.36 3.90 4.66
CA LEU A 33 -2.90 2.55 4.37
C LEU A 33 -2.42 1.83 5.64
N THR A 34 -1.51 2.42 6.41
CA THR A 34 -0.99 1.84 7.67
C THR A 34 -2.11 1.53 8.66
N LYS A 35 -3.05 2.46 8.86
CA LYS A 35 -4.21 2.24 9.75
C LYS A 35 -5.14 1.15 9.25
N ALA A 36 -5.44 1.14 7.95
CA ALA A 36 -6.35 0.17 7.35
C ALA A 36 -5.77 -1.24 7.39
N ILE A 37 -4.48 -1.38 7.04
CA ILE A 37 -3.74 -2.62 7.18
C ILE A 37 -3.70 -3.06 8.66
N GLY A 38 -3.50 -2.14 9.60
CA GLY A 38 -3.57 -2.46 11.03
C GLY A 38 -4.92 -2.95 11.52
N LYS A 39 -6.01 -2.46 10.92
CA LYS A 39 -7.36 -2.93 11.22
C LYS A 39 -7.69 -4.26 10.56
N LYS A 40 -7.25 -4.46 9.30
CA LYS A 40 -7.57 -5.66 8.50
C LYS A 40 -6.69 -6.85 8.86
N LEU A 41 -5.40 -6.62 9.05
CA LEU A 41 -4.37 -7.65 9.26
C LEU A 41 -3.82 -7.71 10.68
N GLY A 42 -4.22 -6.77 11.54
CA GLY A 42 -3.74 -6.66 12.90
C GLY A 42 -2.63 -5.60 13.08
N PRO A 43 -2.45 -5.11 14.32
CA PRO A 43 -1.53 -4.02 14.63
C PRO A 43 -0.07 -4.35 14.34
N GLU A 44 0.27 -5.64 14.34
CA GLU A 44 1.58 -6.18 13.98
C GLU A 44 1.96 -5.93 12.51
N LYS A 45 1.01 -6.05 11.58
CA LYS A 45 1.21 -5.73 10.15
C LYS A 45 0.88 -4.26 9.83
N GLY A 46 0.06 -3.62 10.66
CA GLY A 46 -0.37 -2.22 10.54
C GLY A 46 0.64 -1.18 10.98
N ASN A 47 1.93 -1.38 10.75
CA ASN A 47 2.95 -0.49 11.25
C ASN A 47 3.83 0.05 10.11
N SER A 48 4.37 1.25 10.29
CA SER A 48 5.21 1.89 9.27
C SER A 48 6.42 1.01 8.93
N LYS A 49 7.09 0.44 9.93
CA LYS A 49 8.29 -0.38 9.74
C LYS A 49 8.01 -1.57 8.82
N TYR A 50 6.95 -2.33 9.08
CA TYR A 50 6.52 -3.46 8.26
C TYR A 50 6.21 -3.06 6.82
N LEU A 51 5.49 -1.95 6.63
CA LEU A 51 5.20 -1.45 5.30
C LEU A 51 6.45 -0.98 4.55
N TYR A 52 7.44 -0.42 5.26
CA TYR A 52 8.74 -0.08 4.69
C TYR A 52 9.61 -1.32 4.43
N GLU A 53 9.44 -2.41 5.18
CA GLU A 53 10.09 -3.71 4.90
C GLU A 53 9.55 -4.33 3.59
N LEU A 54 8.24 -4.26 3.38
CA LEU A 54 7.62 -4.68 2.12
C LEU A 54 7.96 -3.72 0.96
N PHE A 55 7.90 -2.42 1.22
CA PHE A 55 8.05 -1.39 0.20
C PHE A 55 9.09 -0.33 0.63
N PRO A 56 10.40 -0.62 0.46
CA PRO A 56 11.49 0.20 0.98
C PRO A 56 11.59 1.58 0.32
N TYR A 57 11.12 1.72 -0.92
CA TYR A 57 11.08 2.96 -1.68
C TYR A 57 9.82 3.80 -1.44
N GLY A 58 8.97 3.37 -0.50
CA GLY A 58 7.78 4.10 -0.06
C GLY A 58 6.52 3.26 -0.25
N PRO A 59 5.85 2.85 0.84
CA PRO A 59 4.74 1.90 0.77
C PRO A 59 3.56 2.38 -0.05
N ALA A 60 3.10 3.61 0.15
CA ALA A 60 2.01 4.13 -0.68
C ALA A 60 2.41 4.22 -2.17
N LYS A 61 3.62 4.69 -2.46
CA LYS A 61 4.08 4.93 -3.84
C LYS A 61 4.32 3.64 -4.60
N GLN A 62 5.06 2.70 -4.01
CA GLN A 62 5.31 1.40 -4.62
C GLN A 62 4.03 0.57 -4.68
N ALA A 63 3.27 0.48 -3.60
CA ALA A 63 2.04 -0.31 -3.62
C ALA A 63 1.01 0.24 -4.62
N CYS A 64 0.87 1.56 -4.77
CA CYS A 64 0.03 2.14 -5.84
C CYS A 64 0.54 1.79 -7.23
N ARG A 65 1.87 1.83 -7.44
CA ARG A 65 2.49 1.43 -8.71
C ARG A 65 2.21 -0.04 -9.04
N PHE A 66 2.35 -0.95 -8.08
CA PHE A 66 2.05 -2.37 -8.25
C PHE A 66 0.54 -2.65 -8.40
N ALA A 67 -0.31 -1.87 -7.73
CA ALA A 67 -1.76 -1.93 -7.88
C ALA A 67 -2.25 -1.45 -9.26
N GLY A 68 -1.39 -0.81 -10.07
CA GLY A 68 -1.77 -0.23 -11.35
C GLY A 68 -2.59 1.04 -11.19
N LEU A 69 -2.54 1.68 -10.02
CA LEU A 69 -3.24 2.93 -9.75
C LEU A 69 -2.45 4.11 -10.33
N PRO A 70 -3.14 5.17 -10.78
CA PRO A 70 -2.48 6.40 -11.19
C PRO A 70 -1.61 6.91 -10.02
N LYS A 71 -0.46 7.53 -10.34
CA LYS A 71 0.44 8.09 -9.33
C LYS A 71 -0.39 8.94 -8.36
N PRO A 72 -0.27 8.73 -7.03
CA PRO A 72 -1.00 9.56 -6.08
C PRO A 72 -0.56 11.01 -6.27
N THR A 73 -1.48 11.83 -6.77
CA THR A 73 -1.31 13.27 -6.91
C THR A 73 -1.31 13.88 -5.50
N GLY A 74 -0.15 13.88 -4.85
CA GLY A 74 -0.01 14.33 -3.48
C GLY A 74 1.42 14.51 -2.99
N CYS A 75 2.39 14.61 -3.90
CA CYS A 75 3.73 15.12 -3.57
C CYS A 75 3.79 16.59 -3.97
N VAL A 76 3.59 17.47 -2.98
CA VAL A 76 4.28 18.75 -2.88
C VAL A 76 5.07 18.74 -1.57
#